data_AF-A0A7W8KF96-F1
#
_entry.id   AF-A0A7W8KF96-F1
#
_cell.length_a   1.000
_cell.length_b   1.000
_cell.length_c   1.000
_cell.angle_alpha   90.00
_cell.angle_beta   90.00
_cell.angle_gamma   90.00
#
_symmetry.space_group_name_H-M   'P 1'
#
loop_
_entity.id
_entity.type
_entity.pdbx_description
1 polymer ?
#
loop_
_entity_poly.entity_id
_entity_poly.type
_entity_poly.pdbx_seq_one_letter_code
_entity_poly.pdbx_strand_id
1 'polypeptide(L)'
;MTGSKFSGLKAMREKRHQETEAPSVPEAAPDVTPVSEPPKRKVGRPPGKRSNPEYQQVTVLLHGQTYLEVRKRLLDQRTEVSDLINDLLNDWLNR
;
A
#
# COMPACT_ATOMS: atom_id res chain seq x y z
N MET A 1 36.56 -7.81 4.68
CA MET A 1 36.07 -7.09 3.48
C MET A 1 34.57 -6.89 3.60
N THR A 2 34.11 -5.70 4.01
CA THR A 2 32.69 -5.37 4.17
C THR A 2 32.13 -4.83 2.85
N GLY A 3 31.54 -5.69 2.02
CA GLY A 3 30.78 -5.27 0.86
C GLY A 3 29.47 -4.58 1.28
N SER A 4 29.28 -3.34 0.84
CA SER A 4 28.07 -2.56 1.13
C SER A 4 26.85 -3.17 0.44
N LYS A 5 25.77 -3.42 1.19
CA LYS A 5 24.51 -4.04 0.74
C LYS A 5 23.71 -3.18 -0.26
N PHE A 6 24.22 -2.00 -0.60
CA PHE A 6 23.57 -1.00 -1.46
C PHE A 6 24.13 -0.93 -2.88
N SER A 7 25.11 -1.77 -3.24
CA SER A 7 25.67 -1.81 -4.59
C SER A 7 24.62 -2.08 -5.67
N GLY A 8 23.63 -2.92 -5.37
CA GLY A 8 22.53 -3.24 -6.28
C GLY A 8 21.63 -2.04 -6.63
N LEU A 9 21.40 -1.10 -5.70
CA LEU A 9 20.58 0.08 -5.97
C LEU A 9 21.29 1.10 -6.88
N LYS A 10 22.63 1.19 -6.80
CA LYS A 10 23.41 2.13 -7.61
C LYS A 10 23.42 1.73 -9.10
N ALA A 11 23.65 0.44 -9.38
CA ALA A 11 23.63 -0.10 -10.75
C ALA A 11 22.28 0.10 -11.45
N MET A 12 21.19 0.02 -10.67
CA MET A 12 19.83 0.18 -11.20
C MET A 12 19.50 1.63 -11.59
N ARG A 13 20.06 2.60 -10.86
CA ARG A 13 19.93 4.03 -11.18
C ARG A 13 20.75 4.41 -12.42
N GLU A 14 21.95 3.87 -12.55
CA GLU A 14 22.83 4.11 -13.71
C GLU A 14 22.23 3.55 -15.00
N LYS A 15 21.62 2.35 -14.96
CA LYS A 15 20.93 1.77 -16.12
C LYS A 15 19.75 2.63 -16.58
N ARG A 16 18.99 3.22 -15.64
CA ARG A 16 17.86 4.11 -15.97
C ARG A 16 18.31 5.40 -16.66
N HIS A 17 19.48 5.94 -16.30
CA HIS A 17 20.01 7.12 -16.97
C HIS A 17 20.54 6.82 -18.38
N GLN A 18 21.11 5.64 -18.61
CA GLN A 18 21.57 5.22 -19.95
C GLN A 18 20.42 4.99 -20.94
N GLU A 19 19.25 4.60 -20.46
CA GLU A 19 18.05 4.41 -21.31
C GLU A 19 17.38 5.74 -21.71
N THR A 20 17.77 6.86 -21.11
CA THR A 20 17.17 8.18 -21.36
C THR A 20 17.90 8.99 -22.44
N GLU A 21 19.06 8.51 -22.94
CA GLU A 21 19.91 9.27 -23.87
C GLU A 21 20.07 8.55 -25.23
N ALA A 22 19.00 8.54 -26.02
CA ALA A 22 19.06 8.38 -27.48
C ALA A 22 17.95 9.23 -28.13
N PRO A 23 18.27 10.20 -29.02
CA PRO A 23 17.29 11.14 -29.55
C PRO A 23 16.71 10.74 -30.93
N SER A 24 15.52 11.29 -31.19
CA SER A 24 14.85 11.58 -32.48
C SER A 24 14.04 10.48 -33.19
N VAL A 25 12.72 10.64 -33.12
CA VAL A 25 11.65 10.07 -33.98
C VAL A 25 11.32 11.11 -35.07
N PRO A 26 10.91 10.69 -36.28
CA PRO A 26 9.61 11.19 -36.74
C PRO A 26 8.69 10.09 -37.30
N GLU A 27 7.45 10.16 -36.81
CA GLU A 27 6.19 9.99 -37.54
C GLU A 27 5.92 8.68 -38.30
N ALA A 28 5.11 7.81 -37.68
CA ALA A 28 3.97 7.13 -38.32
C ALA A 28 3.16 6.40 -37.23
N ALA A 29 1.96 6.89 -36.95
CA ALA A 29 0.99 6.16 -36.14
C ALA A 29 0.39 5.01 -36.95
N PRO A 30 0.27 3.81 -36.36
CA PRO A 30 -0.93 3.03 -36.56
C PRO A 30 -1.64 2.81 -35.22
N ASP A 31 -2.94 3.04 -35.28
CA ASP A 31 -3.98 2.73 -34.32
C ASP A 31 -3.66 1.49 -33.46
N VAL A 32 -3.36 1.71 -32.17
CA VAL A 32 -3.16 0.63 -31.20
C VAL A 32 -4.41 0.57 -30.34
N THR A 33 -5.34 -0.30 -30.73
CA THR A 33 -6.39 -0.81 -29.84
C THR A 33 -5.75 -1.18 -28.50
N PRO A 34 -6.24 -0.66 -27.35
CA PRO A 34 -5.71 -1.07 -26.06
C PRO A 34 -6.14 -2.52 -25.82
N VAL A 35 -5.25 -3.46 -26.14
CA VAL A 35 -5.31 -4.83 -25.63
C VAL A 35 -5.38 -4.69 -24.11
N SER A 36 -6.55 -5.00 -23.53
CA SER A 36 -6.72 -5.08 -22.09
C SER A 36 -5.78 -6.17 -21.59
N GLU A 37 -4.61 -5.76 -21.07
CA GLU A 37 -3.75 -6.69 -20.35
C GLU A 37 -4.60 -7.35 -19.24
N PRO A 38 -4.63 -8.68 -19.12
CA PRO A 38 -5.29 -9.32 -17.99
C PRO A 38 -4.63 -8.79 -16.72
N PRO A 39 -5.40 -8.55 -15.63
CA PRO A 39 -4.86 -7.96 -14.42
C PRO A 39 -3.70 -8.82 -13.95
N LYS A 40 -2.48 -8.29 -14.10
CA LYS A 40 -1.26 -8.91 -13.59
C LYS A 40 -1.52 -9.18 -12.11
N ARG A 41 -1.66 -10.46 -11.74
CA ARG A 41 -1.84 -10.87 -10.35
C ARG A 41 -0.68 -10.27 -9.58
N LYS A 42 -0.97 -9.30 -8.71
CA LYS A 42 0.06 -8.62 -7.92
C LYS A 42 0.69 -9.67 -7.02
N VAL A 43 1.87 -10.13 -7.40
CA VAL A 43 2.68 -11.05 -6.58
C VAL A 43 3.10 -10.26 -5.34
N GLY A 44 2.53 -10.59 -4.18
CA GLY A 44 2.75 -9.85 -2.95
C GLY A 44 1.90 -10.35 -1.79
N ARG A 45 2.10 -9.76 -0.60
CA ARG A 45 1.23 -10.02 0.56
C ARG A 45 -0.23 -9.75 0.18
N PRO A 46 -1.19 -10.52 0.71
CA PRO A 46 -2.60 -10.27 0.47
C PRO A 46 -2.95 -8.81 0.79
N PRO A 47 -3.89 -8.20 0.04
CA PRO A 47 -4.31 -6.83 0.27
C PRO A 47 -4.86 -6.68 1.70
N GLY A 48 -4.33 -5.69 2.43
CA GLY A 48 -4.79 -5.36 3.77
C GLY A 48 -5.90 -4.30 3.76
N LYS A 49 -6.35 -3.88 4.95
CA LYS A 49 -7.40 -2.84 5.13
C LYS A 49 -7.13 -1.56 4.33
N ARG A 50 -5.87 -1.12 4.26
CA ARG A 50 -5.46 0.10 3.52
C ARG A 50 -5.67 0.02 2.00
N SER A 51 -5.71 -1.18 1.44
CA SER A 51 -5.96 -1.40 0.01
C SER A 51 -7.41 -1.75 -0.32
N ASN A 52 -8.26 -1.87 0.70
CA ASN A 52 -9.68 -2.16 0.52
C ASN A 52 -10.45 -0.83 0.32
N PRO A 53 -11.17 -0.63 -0.79
CA PRO A 53 -11.92 0.59 -1.05
C PRO A 53 -13.05 0.86 -0.04
N GLU A 54 -13.54 -0.15 0.67
CA GLU A 54 -14.58 -0.02 1.72
C GLU A 54 -14.04 0.66 3.00
N TYR A 55 -12.72 0.80 3.14
CA TYR A 55 -12.09 1.37 4.32
C TYR A 55 -11.50 2.74 4.02
N GLN A 56 -11.93 3.75 4.79
CA GLN A 56 -11.32 5.07 4.79
C GLN A 56 -10.29 5.17 5.93
N GLN A 57 -9.04 5.55 5.62
CA GLN A 57 -8.04 5.80 6.65
C GLN A 57 -8.33 7.14 7.34
N VAL A 58 -8.54 7.10 8.65
CA VAL A 58 -8.80 8.27 9.51
C VAL A 58 -7.82 8.27 10.69
N THR A 59 -7.46 9.45 11.18
CA THR A 59 -6.64 9.61 12.38
C THR A 59 -7.49 10.21 13.50
N VAL A 60 -7.50 9.56 14.67
CA VAL A 60 -8.30 9.96 15.83
C VAL A 60 -7.39 10.06 17.04
N LEU A 61 -7.61 11.07 17.89
CA LEU A 61 -6.94 11.18 19.18
C LEU A 61 -7.74 10.40 20.23
N LEU A 62 -7.06 9.46 20.89
CA LEU A 62 -7.59 8.72 22.03
C LEU A 62 -6.73 9.01 23.25
N HIS A 63 -7.31 8.91 24.44
CA HIS A 63 -6.53 8.93 25.67
C HIS A 63 -5.53 7.76 25.66
N GLY A 64 -4.26 8.06 25.92
CA GLY A 64 -3.17 7.09 25.80
C GLY A 64 -3.36 5.84 26.67
N GLN A 65 -3.83 6.02 27.91
CA GLN A 65 -4.11 4.89 28.81
C GLN A 65 -5.26 4.03 28.29
N THR A 66 -6.35 4.64 27.84
CA THR A 66 -7.48 3.94 27.22
C THR A 66 -7.04 3.11 26.02
N TYR A 67 -6.25 3.70 25.11
CA TYR A 67 -5.74 2.98 23.95
C TYR A 67 -4.85 1.79 24.36
N LEU A 68 -3.97 1.95 25.35
CA LEU A 68 -3.10 0.88 25.84
C LEU A 68 -3.90 -0.27 26.48
N GLU A 69 -4.88 0.03 27.32
CA GLU A 69 -5.71 -0.98 27.97
C GLU A 69 -6.57 -1.75 26.96
N VAL A 70 -7.19 -1.04 26.03
CA VAL A 70 -7.95 -1.66 24.93
C VAL A 70 -7.06 -2.59 24.13
N ARG A 71 -5.87 -2.12 23.72
CA ARG A 71 -4.93 -2.94 22.94
C ARG A 71 -4.49 -4.21 23.69
N LYS A 72 -4.30 -4.13 25.02
CA LYS A 72 -4.00 -5.32 25.85
C LYS A 72 -5.17 -6.30 25.84
N ARG A 73 -6.41 -5.83 26.01
CA ARG A 73 -7.61 -6.68 26.01
C ARG A 73 -7.87 -7.35 24.67
N LEU A 74 -7.60 -6.66 23.55
CA LEU A 74 -7.79 -7.21 22.21
C LEU A 74 -6.71 -8.21 21.79
N LEU A 75 -5.59 -8.30 22.53
CA LEU A 75 -4.47 -9.19 22.18
C LEU A 75 -4.91 -10.66 22.10
N ASP A 76 -5.70 -11.11 23.06
CA ASP A 76 -6.20 -12.49 23.12
C ASP A 76 -7.21 -12.79 22.00
N GLN A 77 -7.90 -11.76 21.52
CA GLN A 77 -8.93 -11.86 20.48
C GLN A 77 -8.35 -11.78 19.06
N ARG A 78 -7.06 -11.42 18.91
CA ARG A 78 -6.41 -11.17 17.62
C ARG A 78 -7.16 -10.14 16.75
N THR A 79 -7.82 -9.19 17.38
CA THR A 79 -8.56 -8.10 16.73
C THR A 79 -7.80 -6.79 16.85
N GLU A 80 -8.04 -5.86 15.92
CA GLU A 80 -7.43 -4.54 15.95
C GLU A 80 -8.35 -3.51 16.61
N VAL A 81 -7.75 -2.44 17.15
CA VAL A 81 -8.52 -1.32 17.71
C VAL A 81 -9.44 -0.67 16.64
N SER A 82 -9.04 -0.72 15.37
CA SER A 82 -9.85 -0.23 14.25
C SER A 82 -11.17 -0.99 14.10
N ASP A 83 -11.18 -2.30 14.35
CA ASP A 83 -12.39 -3.13 14.27
C ASP A 83 -13.36 -2.74 15.40
N LEU A 84 -12.84 -2.63 16.63
CA LEU A 84 -13.63 -2.18 17.78
C LEU A 84 -14.26 -0.79 17.56
N ILE A 85 -13.50 0.16 17.01
CA ILE A 85 -14.01 1.50 16.73
C ILE A 85 -15.12 1.44 15.66
N ASN A 86 -14.94 0.66 14.59
CA ASN A 86 -15.96 0.50 13.56
C ASN A 86 -17.26 -0.07 14.13
N ASP A 87 -17.18 -1.12 14.95
CA ASP A 87 -18.36 -1.73 15.58
C ASP A 87 -19.09 -0.73 16.49
N LEU A 88 -18.35 0.01 17.33
CA LEU A 88 -18.94 1.05 18.19
C LEU A 88 -19.62 2.17 17.40
N LEU A 89 -19.04 2.58 16.26
CA LEU A 89 -19.62 3.59 15.39
C LEU A 89 -20.86 3.07 14.66
N ASN A 90 -20.82 1.83 14.17
CA ASN A 90 -21.97 1.17 13.55
C ASN A 90 -23.12 1.02 14.55
N ASP A 91 -22.83 0.54 15.76
CA ASP A 91 -23.81 0.44 16.84
C ASP A 91 -24.39 1.80 17.20
N TRP A 92 -23.58 2.87 17.16
CA TRP A 92 -24.06 4.22 17.42
C TRP A 92 -24.97 4.76 16.31
N LEU A 93 -24.66 4.48 15.04
CA LEU A 93 -25.47 4.88 13.88
C LEU A 93 -26.81 4.15 13.80
N ASN A 94 -26.90 2.94 14.37
CA ASN A 94 -28.10 2.11 14.36
C ASN A 94 -28.97 2.27 15.63
N ARG A 95 -28.67 3.24 16.50
CA ARG A 95 -29.52 3.66 17.61
C ARG A 95 -30.60 4.62 17.15
#